data_AF-A0A168Q2E1-F1
#
_entry.id   AF-A0A168Q2E1-F1
#
_cell.length_a   1.000
_cell.length_b   1.000
_cell.length_c   1.000
_cell.angle_alpha   90.00
_cell.angle_beta   90.00
_cell.angle_gamma   90.00
#
_symmetry.space_group_name_H-M   'P 1'
#
loop_
_entity.id
_entity.type
_entity.pdbx_description
1 polymer ?
#
loop_
_entity_poly.entity_id
_entity_poly.type
_entity_poly.pdbx_seq_one_letter_code
_entity_poly.pdbx_strand_id
1 'polypeptide(L)'
;MVNVTPAHSTDRDNSDDDYDTKQTGITLLAIEINAIMSLSFSAEQPFGIKLYPYFEKGYEAVVGQPASAFAFKPGVTPFASFNEVAISCILYFTIIFGGQFALRHLPSFKLQVLQVPFQIHNVLLTVVSAALLALIVEQVLPKYQAHGLFYTICEASAWDQKLELLYYMNYLVKYWELLDTGFLVLKKKKLEFLHYFHHSMTMVLCYTQLGGKTPVSWVPITLNLTVHVFMYYYYFRTSSGAKIWWKKHLTTMQIVQFVIDLVVIYFCGYTYLAYTHYPSFPNMGTCTGTEVSATFGTALLTSYLFLFINFYRLTYNKKKAAAAAAAAAAAAALQRGQAPHSAKAIKQH
;
A
#
# COMPACT_ATOMS: atom_id res chain seq x y z
N MET A 1 41.51 2.35 -78.36
CA MET A 1 40.61 1.68 -77.38
C MET A 1 40.61 2.47 -76.09
N VAL A 2 39.75 3.48 -75.97
CA VAL A 2 39.32 4.04 -74.68
C VAL A 2 37.90 4.56 -74.93
N ASN A 3 36.93 4.00 -74.21
CA ASN A 3 35.53 4.38 -74.27
C ASN A 3 35.29 5.41 -73.16
N VAL A 4 34.75 6.58 -73.50
CA VAL A 4 34.38 7.64 -72.54
C VAL A 4 32.91 7.96 -72.73
N THR A 5 32.11 7.74 -71.68
CA THR A 5 30.76 8.27 -71.50
C THR A 5 30.69 8.98 -70.15
N PRO A 6 30.12 10.20 -70.05
CA PRO A 6 30.00 10.89 -68.77
C PRO A 6 28.60 10.81 -68.14
N ALA A 7 28.62 10.75 -66.81
CA ALA A 7 27.79 11.43 -65.81
C ALA A 7 26.26 11.21 -65.79
N HIS A 8 25.81 10.54 -64.72
CA HIS A 8 24.50 10.76 -64.11
C HIS A 8 24.72 11.31 -62.69
N SER A 9 24.15 12.48 -62.41
CA SER A 9 24.11 13.13 -61.09
C SER A 9 23.00 12.53 -60.22
N THR A 10 23.32 12.16 -58.99
CA THR A 10 22.34 11.89 -57.92
C THR A 10 22.76 12.66 -56.67
N ASP A 11 22.25 13.89 -56.54
CA ASP A 11 22.04 14.55 -55.25
C ASP A 11 20.52 14.56 -55.04
N ARG A 12 20.02 13.74 -54.12
CA ARG A 12 18.66 13.85 -53.58
C ARG A 12 18.61 13.32 -52.16
N ASP A 13 17.99 14.15 -51.32
CA ASP A 13 17.35 13.90 -50.03
C ASP A 13 18.20 13.44 -48.84
N ASN A 14 18.62 14.44 -48.05
CA ASN A 14 18.90 14.27 -46.62
C ASN A 14 18.28 15.41 -45.77
N SER A 15 17.40 16.25 -46.36
CA SER A 15 16.76 17.40 -45.71
C SER A 15 15.32 17.16 -45.28
N ASP A 16 14.63 16.22 -45.93
CA ASP A 16 13.19 16.02 -45.73
C ASP A 16 12.87 15.14 -44.51
N ASP A 17 13.74 14.16 -44.21
CA ASP A 17 13.58 13.29 -43.02
C ASP A 17 13.77 14.05 -41.69
N ASP A 18 14.66 15.04 -41.64
CA ASP A 18 14.88 15.85 -40.42
C ASP A 18 13.73 16.83 -40.18
N TYR A 19 13.07 17.31 -41.24
CA TYR A 19 11.91 18.20 -41.14
C TYR A 19 10.68 17.45 -40.63
N ASP A 20 10.40 16.25 -41.16
CA ASP A 20 9.24 15.45 -40.75
C ASP A 20 9.38 14.93 -39.30
N THR A 21 10.60 14.56 -38.89
CA THR A 21 10.88 14.14 -37.51
C THR A 21 10.68 15.30 -36.51
N LYS A 22 11.09 16.52 -36.87
CA LYS A 22 10.87 17.72 -36.03
C LYS A 22 9.41 18.14 -36.01
N GLN A 23 8.70 18.08 -37.14
CA GLN A 23 7.27 18.38 -37.24
C GLN A 23 6.44 17.40 -36.38
N THR A 24 6.78 16.11 -36.42
CA THR A 24 6.13 15.07 -35.61
C THR A 24 6.41 15.26 -34.12
N GLY A 25 7.65 15.62 -33.75
CA GLY A 25 8.03 15.93 -32.36
C GLY A 25 7.34 17.18 -31.81
N ILE A 26 7.20 18.24 -32.60
CA ILE A 26 6.47 19.46 -32.23
C ILE A 26 4.97 19.18 -32.09
N THR A 27 4.41 18.33 -32.97
CA THR A 27 2.99 17.94 -32.90
C THR A 27 2.70 17.10 -31.67
N LEU A 28 3.58 16.16 -31.30
CA LEU A 28 3.48 15.39 -30.05
C LEU A 28 3.58 16.30 -28.81
N LEU A 29 4.57 17.21 -28.77
CA LEU A 29 4.71 18.19 -27.70
C LEU A 29 3.48 19.11 -27.58
N ALA A 30 2.91 19.54 -28.71
CA ALA A 30 1.69 20.36 -28.71
C ALA A 30 0.45 19.58 -28.23
N ILE A 31 0.34 18.29 -28.55
CA ILE A 31 -0.70 17.40 -28.03
C ILE A 31 -0.54 17.21 -26.51
N GLU A 32 0.67 16.99 -26.03
CA GLU A 32 0.97 16.85 -24.60
C GLU A 32 0.71 18.15 -23.83
N ILE A 33 1.09 19.31 -24.38
CA ILE A 33 0.82 20.63 -23.79
C ILE A 33 -0.69 20.93 -23.75
N ASN A 34 -1.43 20.63 -24.82
CA ASN A 34 -2.89 20.82 -24.83
C ASN A 34 -3.60 19.86 -23.86
N ALA A 35 -3.11 18.64 -23.69
CA ALA A 35 -3.63 17.71 -22.68
C ALA A 35 -3.39 18.25 -21.26
N ILE A 36 -2.21 18.81 -20.97
CA ILE A 36 -1.88 19.41 -19.67
C ILE A 36 -2.66 20.71 -19.42
N MET A 37 -2.89 21.54 -20.45
CA MET A 37 -3.70 22.76 -20.35
C MET A 37 -5.21 22.51 -20.23
N SER A 38 -5.67 21.29 -20.50
CA SER A 38 -7.07 20.87 -20.31
C SER A 38 -7.40 20.31 -18.92
N LEU A 39 -6.40 20.25 -18.02
CA LEU A 39 -6.58 19.77 -16.65
C LEU A 39 -7.38 20.79 -15.83
N SER A 40 -8.64 20.46 -15.52
CA SER A 40 -9.46 21.24 -14.59
C SER A 40 -9.48 20.57 -13.21
N PHE A 41 -8.85 21.19 -12.22
CA PHE A 41 -8.84 20.69 -10.86
C PHE A 41 -10.11 21.14 -10.11
N SER A 42 -10.89 20.18 -9.63
CA SER A 42 -12.07 20.43 -8.78
C SER A 42 -12.32 19.26 -7.83
N ALA A 43 -13.33 19.36 -6.94
CA ALA A 43 -13.80 18.23 -6.14
C ALA A 43 -14.09 16.98 -6.98
N GLU A 44 -14.76 17.21 -8.10
CA GLU A 44 -15.23 16.21 -9.07
C GLU A 44 -14.11 15.66 -9.96
N GLN A 45 -12.98 16.36 -10.01
CA GLN A 45 -11.79 16.02 -10.78
C GLN A 45 -10.52 16.37 -9.99
N PRO A 46 -10.22 15.66 -8.89
CA PRO A 46 -9.11 16.00 -8.01
C PRO A 46 -7.74 15.93 -8.70
N PHE A 47 -7.64 15.15 -9.78
CA PHE A 47 -6.40 14.92 -10.51
C PHE A 47 -6.38 15.62 -11.87
N GLY A 48 -7.31 16.57 -12.11
CA GLY A 48 -7.46 17.27 -13.40
C GLY A 48 -8.10 16.42 -14.51
N ILE A 49 -8.23 15.11 -14.30
CA ILE A 49 -8.95 14.14 -15.13
C ILE A 49 -9.78 13.20 -14.24
N LYS A 50 -10.85 12.63 -14.82
CA LYS A 50 -11.59 11.52 -14.17
C LYS A 50 -10.87 10.21 -14.44
N LEU A 51 -10.36 9.57 -13.40
CA LEU A 51 -9.64 8.30 -13.46
C LEU A 51 -10.60 7.11 -13.56
N TYR A 52 -11.78 7.18 -12.95
CA TYR A 52 -12.73 6.07 -12.89
C TYR A 52 -13.15 5.52 -14.27
N PRO A 53 -13.41 6.33 -15.32
CA PRO A 53 -13.72 5.81 -16.66
C PRO A 53 -12.59 4.98 -17.29
N TYR A 54 -11.32 5.33 -17.03
CA TYR A 54 -10.19 4.53 -17.49
C TYR A 54 -10.08 3.22 -16.71
N PHE A 55 -10.30 3.28 -15.40
CA PHE A 55 -10.40 2.09 -14.56
C PHE A 55 -11.52 1.16 -15.03
N GLU A 56 -12.70 1.68 -15.36
CA GLU A 56 -13.85 0.88 -15.81
C GLU A 56 -13.55 0.14 -17.12
N LYS A 57 -12.91 0.79 -18.10
CA LYS A 57 -12.44 0.13 -19.32
C LYS A 57 -11.43 -0.98 -19.03
N GLY A 58 -10.48 -0.73 -18.14
CA GLY A 58 -9.49 -1.73 -17.73
C GLY A 58 -10.12 -2.91 -16.98
N TYR A 59 -11.07 -2.63 -16.08
CA TYR A 59 -11.84 -3.63 -15.36
C TYR A 59 -12.64 -4.51 -16.33
N GLU A 60 -13.37 -3.91 -17.26
CA GLU A 60 -14.17 -4.64 -18.25
C GLU A 60 -13.30 -5.50 -19.17
N ALA A 61 -12.12 -5.02 -19.57
CA ALA A 61 -11.18 -5.80 -20.37
C ALA A 61 -10.65 -7.05 -19.63
N VAL A 62 -10.51 -6.99 -18.30
CA VAL A 62 -9.99 -8.10 -17.48
C VAL A 62 -11.09 -9.04 -17.01
N VAL A 63 -12.23 -8.49 -16.59
CA VAL A 63 -13.34 -9.23 -15.97
C VAL A 63 -14.39 -9.67 -17.00
N GLY A 64 -14.47 -9.00 -18.15
CA GLY A 64 -15.46 -9.26 -19.19
C GLY A 64 -16.87 -8.76 -18.86
N GLN A 65 -17.01 -7.90 -17.84
CA GLN A 65 -18.27 -7.28 -17.42
C GLN A 65 -18.01 -5.82 -17.02
N PRO A 66 -18.99 -4.91 -17.20
CA PRO A 66 -18.83 -3.53 -16.81
C PRO A 66 -18.67 -3.39 -15.30
N ALA A 67 -17.84 -2.45 -14.85
CA ALA A 67 -17.58 -2.22 -13.43
C ALA A 67 -18.86 -1.89 -12.64
N SER A 68 -19.81 -1.20 -13.27
CA SER A 68 -21.13 -0.89 -12.72
C SER A 68 -22.01 -2.10 -12.41
N ALA A 69 -21.76 -3.26 -13.03
CA ALA A 69 -22.49 -4.50 -12.75
C ALA A 69 -21.99 -5.23 -11.49
N PHE A 70 -20.84 -4.81 -10.93
CA PHE A 70 -20.32 -5.42 -9.72
C PHE A 70 -21.23 -5.12 -8.51
N ALA A 71 -21.53 -6.17 -7.74
CA ALA A 71 -22.13 -6.06 -6.42
C ALA A 71 -21.52 -7.13 -5.54
N PHE A 72 -21.11 -6.76 -4.32
CA PHE A 72 -20.57 -7.72 -3.38
C PHE A 72 -21.69 -8.64 -2.86
N LYS A 73 -21.56 -9.94 -3.12
CA LYS A 73 -22.53 -10.96 -2.72
C LYS A 73 -21.84 -12.01 -1.84
N PRO A 74 -22.14 -12.04 -0.53
CA PRO A 74 -21.59 -13.06 0.37
C PRO A 74 -21.82 -14.48 -0.16
N GLY A 75 -20.77 -15.30 -0.16
CA GLY A 75 -20.79 -16.68 -0.65
C GLY A 75 -20.84 -16.87 -2.17
N VAL A 76 -20.93 -15.79 -2.97
CA VAL A 76 -20.93 -15.87 -4.45
C VAL A 76 -19.71 -15.15 -5.02
N THR A 77 -19.41 -13.95 -4.54
CA THR A 77 -18.21 -13.22 -4.94
C THR A 77 -16.96 -13.99 -4.46
N PRO A 78 -15.86 -14.07 -5.23
CA PRO A 78 -14.66 -14.78 -4.79
C PRO A 78 -14.14 -14.25 -3.46
N PHE A 79 -13.77 -15.16 -2.54
CA PHE A 79 -13.33 -14.83 -1.18
C PHE A 79 -14.36 -14.07 -0.34
N ALA A 80 -15.65 -14.24 -0.62
CA ALA A 80 -16.76 -13.60 0.09
C ALA A 80 -17.48 -14.52 1.08
N SER A 81 -16.92 -15.68 1.40
CA SER A 81 -17.43 -16.56 2.46
C SER A 81 -16.45 -16.68 3.62
N PHE A 82 -17.01 -16.92 4.82
CA PHE A 82 -16.22 -17.19 6.01
C PHE A 82 -15.27 -18.39 5.81
N ASN A 83 -15.73 -19.45 5.13
CA ASN A 83 -14.95 -20.65 4.89
C ASN A 83 -13.72 -20.35 4.01
N GLU A 84 -13.88 -19.59 2.92
CA GLU A 84 -12.75 -19.20 2.07
C GLU A 84 -11.71 -18.38 2.84
N VAL A 85 -12.16 -17.42 3.66
CA VAL A 85 -11.28 -16.58 4.48
C VAL A 85 -10.56 -17.42 5.55
N ALA A 86 -11.27 -18.30 6.25
CA ALA A 86 -10.71 -19.17 7.26
C ALA A 86 -9.68 -20.14 6.66
N ILE A 87 -10.02 -20.78 5.53
CA ILE A 87 -9.11 -21.66 4.79
C ILE A 87 -7.88 -20.87 4.34
N SER A 88 -8.04 -19.64 3.85
CA SER A 88 -6.92 -18.80 3.44
C SER A 88 -5.97 -18.49 4.60
N CYS A 89 -6.51 -18.20 5.79
CA CYS A 89 -5.70 -18.03 7.01
C CYS A 89 -4.95 -19.31 7.39
N ILE A 90 -5.62 -20.46 7.39
CA ILE A 90 -5.00 -21.76 7.72
C ILE A 90 -3.89 -22.10 6.72
N LEU A 91 -4.16 -21.92 5.43
CA LEU A 91 -3.17 -22.13 4.37
C LEU A 91 -1.99 -21.19 4.52
N TYR A 92 -2.24 -19.90 4.76
CA TYR A 92 -1.19 -18.92 4.99
C TYR A 92 -0.28 -19.32 6.14
N PHE A 93 -0.83 -19.66 7.32
CA PHE A 93 -0.03 -20.09 8.47
C PHE A 93 0.72 -21.40 8.22
N THR A 94 0.08 -22.36 7.56
CA THR A 94 0.70 -23.63 7.16
C THR A 94 1.88 -23.40 6.23
N ILE A 95 1.71 -22.54 5.21
CA ILE A 95 2.75 -22.23 4.23
C ILE A 95 3.93 -21.51 4.89
N ILE A 96 3.69 -20.50 5.74
CA ILE A 96 4.80 -19.72 6.30
C ILE A 96 5.59 -20.50 7.33
N PHE A 97 4.92 -21.21 8.25
CA PHE A 97 5.61 -21.97 9.31
C PHE A 97 6.12 -23.31 8.80
N GLY A 98 5.35 -24.01 7.97
CA GLY A 98 5.78 -25.23 7.29
C GLY A 98 6.95 -24.95 6.34
N GLY A 99 6.89 -23.85 5.58
CA GLY A 99 7.99 -23.40 4.73
C GLY A 99 9.24 -23.06 5.54
N GLN A 100 9.11 -22.33 6.66
CA GLN A 100 10.25 -22.11 7.55
C GLN A 100 10.86 -23.39 8.09
N PHE A 101 10.03 -24.40 8.43
CA PHE A 101 10.48 -25.70 8.91
C PHE A 101 11.22 -26.50 7.83
N ALA A 102 10.62 -26.62 6.63
CA ALA A 102 11.20 -27.35 5.52
C ALA A 102 12.53 -26.74 5.04
N LEU A 103 12.65 -25.41 5.04
CA LEU A 103 13.84 -24.71 4.55
C LEU A 103 15.00 -24.66 5.57
N ARG A 104 14.85 -25.19 6.80
CA ARG A 104 15.91 -25.10 7.85
C ARG A 104 17.19 -25.83 7.45
N HIS A 105 17.06 -26.98 6.80
CA HIS A 105 18.20 -27.85 6.48
C HIS A 105 18.74 -27.67 5.06
N LEU A 106 18.05 -26.89 4.21
CA LEU A 106 18.51 -26.62 2.85
C LEU A 106 19.60 -25.54 2.85
N PRO A 107 20.53 -25.51 1.87
CA PRO A 107 21.40 -24.36 1.69
C PRO A 107 20.57 -23.10 1.37
N SER A 108 21.09 -21.92 1.71
CA SER A 108 20.43 -20.66 1.34
C SER A 108 20.45 -20.52 -0.18
N PHE A 109 19.28 -20.29 -0.78
CA PHE A 109 19.17 -20.01 -2.22
C PHE A 109 20.00 -18.76 -2.56
N LYS A 110 20.54 -18.70 -3.79
CA LYS A 110 21.16 -17.47 -4.30
C LYS A 110 20.10 -16.37 -4.28
N LEU A 111 20.25 -15.40 -3.37
CA LEU A 111 19.30 -14.30 -3.15
C LEU A 111 19.00 -13.52 -4.44
N GLN A 112 19.92 -13.53 -5.39
CA GLN A 112 19.79 -12.92 -6.72
C GLN A 112 18.58 -13.45 -7.50
N VAL A 113 18.27 -14.76 -7.42
CA VAL A 113 17.14 -15.36 -8.14
C VAL A 113 15.80 -14.82 -7.62
N LEU A 114 15.73 -14.52 -6.31
CA LEU A 114 14.52 -14.01 -5.66
C LEU A 114 14.42 -12.48 -5.68
N GLN A 115 15.49 -11.80 -6.09
CA GLN A 115 15.56 -10.35 -6.04
C GLN A 115 14.66 -9.69 -7.09
N VAL A 116 14.73 -10.15 -8.34
CA VAL A 116 13.93 -9.59 -9.44
C VAL A 116 12.42 -9.79 -9.21
N PRO A 117 11.92 -11.00 -8.88
CA PRO A 117 10.51 -11.17 -8.55
C PRO A 117 10.06 -10.31 -7.37
N PHE A 118 10.89 -10.18 -6.33
CA PHE A 118 10.60 -9.30 -5.21
C PHE A 118 10.52 -7.84 -5.64
N GLN A 119 11.42 -7.36 -6.49
CA GLN A 119 11.38 -5.99 -7.02
C GLN A 119 10.11 -5.73 -7.82
N ILE A 120 9.76 -6.62 -8.75
CA ILE A 120 8.54 -6.52 -9.57
C ILE A 120 7.32 -6.47 -8.66
N HIS A 121 7.22 -7.39 -7.68
CA HIS A 121 6.15 -7.42 -6.69
C HIS A 121 5.98 -6.09 -5.96
N ASN A 122 7.08 -5.50 -5.44
CA ASN A 122 7.01 -4.23 -4.72
C ASN A 122 6.67 -3.04 -5.64
N VAL A 123 7.15 -3.02 -6.88
CA VAL A 123 6.78 -1.97 -7.85
C VAL A 123 5.29 -2.05 -8.17
N LEU A 124 4.79 -3.25 -8.46
CA LEU A 124 3.38 -3.45 -8.77
C LEU A 124 2.49 -3.08 -7.58
N LEU A 125 2.83 -3.49 -6.36
CA LEU A 125 2.09 -3.08 -5.15
C LEU A 125 2.15 -1.58 -4.91
N THR A 126 3.25 -0.91 -5.26
CA THR A 126 3.33 0.57 -5.21
C THR A 126 2.34 1.20 -6.18
N VAL A 127 2.34 0.75 -7.44
CA VAL A 127 1.46 1.28 -8.50
C VAL A 127 -0.01 1.01 -8.19
N VAL A 128 -0.35 -0.21 -7.80
CA VAL A 128 -1.73 -0.58 -7.48
C VAL A 128 -2.22 0.14 -6.23
N SER A 129 -1.38 0.31 -5.21
CA SER A 129 -1.76 1.11 -4.03
C SER A 129 -2.03 2.56 -4.38
N ALA A 130 -1.21 3.16 -5.24
CA ALA A 130 -1.39 4.54 -5.70
C ALA A 130 -2.66 4.69 -6.57
N ALA A 131 -2.91 3.74 -7.47
CA ALA A 131 -4.09 3.75 -8.33
C ALA A 131 -5.38 3.62 -7.50
N LEU A 132 -5.43 2.66 -6.57
CA LEU A 132 -6.59 2.50 -5.68
C LEU A 132 -6.79 3.71 -4.77
N LEU A 133 -5.71 4.30 -4.25
CA LEU A 133 -5.79 5.53 -3.46
C LEU A 133 -6.43 6.65 -4.26
N ALA A 134 -5.94 6.89 -5.48
CA ALA A 134 -6.47 7.94 -6.34
C ALA A 134 -7.94 7.69 -6.69
N LEU A 135 -8.31 6.46 -7.06
CA LEU A 135 -9.69 6.10 -7.39
C LEU A 135 -10.65 6.29 -6.20
N ILE A 136 -10.24 5.89 -4.98
CA ILE A 136 -11.07 6.08 -3.79
C ILE A 136 -11.20 7.57 -3.45
N VAL A 137 -10.12 8.33 -3.51
CA VAL A 137 -10.15 9.79 -3.29
C VAL A 137 -11.08 10.47 -4.30
N GLU A 138 -11.05 10.07 -5.57
CA GLU A 138 -11.97 10.58 -6.60
C GLU A 138 -13.44 10.32 -6.27
N GLN A 139 -13.78 9.20 -5.63
CA GLN A 139 -15.17 8.91 -5.25
C GLN A 139 -15.59 9.57 -3.93
N VAL A 140 -14.65 9.82 -3.01
CA VAL A 140 -14.95 10.35 -1.67
C VAL A 140 -14.94 11.87 -1.64
N LEU A 141 -14.02 12.52 -2.36
CA LEU A 141 -13.82 13.97 -2.27
C LEU A 141 -15.07 14.79 -2.67
N PRO A 142 -15.80 14.46 -3.75
CA PRO A 142 -17.05 15.15 -4.07
C PRO A 142 -18.08 15.07 -2.94
N LYS A 143 -18.28 13.88 -2.37
CA LYS A 143 -19.22 13.63 -1.27
C LYS A 143 -18.83 14.41 -0.03
N TYR A 144 -17.53 14.44 0.27
CA TYR A 144 -16.97 15.19 1.39
C TYR A 144 -17.22 16.69 1.24
N GLN A 145 -17.01 17.26 0.06
CA GLN A 145 -17.24 18.68 -0.17
C GLN A 145 -18.73 19.05 -0.17
N ALA A 146 -19.59 18.18 -0.70
CA ALA A 146 -21.03 18.45 -0.78
C ALA A 146 -21.75 18.29 0.57
N HIS A 147 -21.36 17.30 1.39
CA HIS A 147 -22.11 16.90 2.58
C HIS A 147 -21.30 16.88 3.88
N GLY A 148 -19.98 17.08 3.81
CA GLY A 148 -19.08 17.09 4.95
C GLY A 148 -18.59 15.71 5.40
N LEU A 149 -17.72 15.70 6.42
CA LEU A 149 -17.05 14.50 6.91
C LEU A 149 -18.01 13.47 7.51
N PHE A 150 -18.96 13.93 8.33
CA PHE A 150 -19.87 13.02 9.05
C PHE A 150 -20.69 12.18 8.06
N TYR A 151 -21.19 12.80 7.00
CA TYR A 151 -21.89 12.10 5.93
C TYR A 151 -21.02 11.01 5.30
N THR A 152 -19.76 11.31 4.94
CA THR A 152 -18.93 10.33 4.23
C THR A 152 -18.48 9.15 5.09
N ILE A 153 -18.49 9.28 6.42
CA ILE A 153 -18.07 8.20 7.34
C ILE A 153 -19.24 7.43 7.97
N CYS A 154 -20.43 8.03 8.07
CA CYS A 154 -21.56 7.45 8.80
C CYS A 154 -22.81 7.20 7.96
N GLU A 155 -23.02 7.92 6.85
CA GLU A 155 -24.25 7.79 6.06
C GLU A 155 -24.23 6.55 5.16
N ALA A 156 -25.35 5.83 5.06
CA ALA A 156 -25.44 4.61 4.27
C ALA A 156 -25.24 4.88 2.77
N SER A 157 -25.76 6.01 2.26
CA SER A 157 -25.59 6.43 0.86
C SER A 157 -24.16 6.84 0.51
N ALA A 158 -23.28 7.05 1.48
CA ALA A 158 -21.86 7.26 1.22
C ALA A 158 -21.18 5.98 0.70
N TRP A 159 -21.70 4.82 1.09
CA TRP A 159 -21.32 3.50 0.56
C TRP A 159 -22.09 3.20 -0.73
N ASP A 160 -21.55 3.68 -1.85
CA ASP A 160 -22.11 3.40 -3.17
C ASP A 160 -21.41 2.21 -3.85
N GLN A 161 -21.96 1.81 -5.00
CA GLN A 161 -21.47 0.69 -5.80
C GLN A 161 -19.98 0.84 -6.18
N LYS A 162 -19.55 2.06 -6.51
CA LYS A 162 -18.17 2.33 -6.90
C LYS A 162 -17.21 2.16 -5.73
N LEU A 163 -17.56 2.71 -4.57
CA LEU A 163 -16.76 2.55 -3.36
C LEU A 163 -16.73 1.08 -2.90
N GLU A 164 -17.84 0.35 -3.02
CA GLU A 164 -17.90 -1.09 -2.72
C GLU A 164 -16.96 -1.90 -3.63
N LEU A 165 -16.94 -1.61 -4.94
CA LEU A 165 -16.01 -2.24 -5.88
C LEU A 165 -14.55 -1.93 -5.55
N LEU A 166 -14.21 -0.65 -5.34
CA LEU A 166 -12.84 -0.24 -5.01
C LEU A 166 -12.38 -0.82 -3.67
N TYR A 167 -13.29 -0.92 -2.69
CA TYR A 167 -13.04 -1.61 -1.44
C TYR A 167 -12.72 -3.09 -1.69
N TYR A 168 -13.53 -3.77 -2.49
CA TYR A 168 -13.31 -5.17 -2.83
C TYR A 168 -11.96 -5.38 -3.54
N MET A 169 -11.55 -4.45 -4.41
CA MET A 169 -10.22 -4.49 -5.03
C MET A 169 -9.10 -4.33 -3.99
N ASN A 170 -9.23 -3.39 -3.06
CA ASN A 170 -8.28 -3.27 -1.94
C ASN A 170 -8.24 -4.54 -1.08
N TYR A 171 -9.39 -5.20 -0.87
CA TYR A 171 -9.46 -6.48 -0.16
C TYR A 171 -8.69 -7.58 -0.90
N LEU A 172 -8.83 -7.71 -2.22
CA LEU A 172 -8.03 -8.64 -3.02
C LEU A 172 -6.52 -8.34 -2.96
N VAL A 173 -6.15 -7.06 -2.92
CA VAL A 173 -4.73 -6.67 -2.72
C VAL A 173 -4.20 -7.22 -1.40
N LYS A 174 -4.99 -7.32 -0.33
CA LYS A 174 -4.52 -7.92 0.95
C LYS A 174 -4.15 -9.40 0.84
N TYR A 175 -4.78 -10.15 -0.07
CA TYR A 175 -4.34 -11.50 -0.40
C TYR A 175 -3.00 -11.50 -1.14
N TRP A 176 -2.82 -10.57 -2.07
CA TRP A 176 -1.54 -10.43 -2.78
C TRP A 176 -0.41 -10.03 -1.82
N GLU A 177 -0.68 -9.16 -0.86
CA GLU A 177 0.29 -8.76 0.17
C GLU A 177 0.79 -9.95 1.03
N LEU A 178 0.06 -11.07 1.11
CA LEU A 178 0.54 -12.28 1.81
C LEU A 178 1.84 -12.85 1.20
N LEU A 179 2.11 -12.56 -0.08
CA LEU A 179 3.36 -12.94 -0.73
C LEU A 179 4.58 -12.26 -0.08
N ASP A 180 4.43 -11.11 0.61
CA ASP A 180 5.52 -10.46 1.35
C ASP A 180 6.14 -11.41 2.37
N THR A 181 5.29 -12.07 3.16
CA THR A 181 5.71 -13.06 4.14
C THR A 181 6.35 -14.27 3.46
N GLY A 182 5.80 -14.70 2.32
CA GLY A 182 6.39 -15.76 1.49
C GLY A 182 7.82 -15.44 1.06
N PHE A 183 8.07 -14.22 0.57
CA PHE A 183 9.42 -13.77 0.23
C PHE A 183 10.36 -13.77 1.45
N LEU A 184 9.88 -13.39 2.63
CA LEU A 184 10.68 -13.46 3.86
C LEU A 184 11.05 -14.89 4.24
N VAL A 185 10.12 -15.83 4.11
CA VAL A 185 10.36 -17.27 4.35
C VAL A 185 11.40 -17.82 3.38
N LEU A 186 11.26 -17.54 2.08
CA LEU A 186 12.22 -17.96 1.05
C LEU A 186 13.61 -17.33 1.24
N LYS A 187 13.68 -16.09 1.74
CA LYS A 187 14.93 -15.40 2.13
C LYS A 187 15.47 -15.86 3.49
N LYS A 188 14.81 -16.81 4.16
CA LYS A 188 15.13 -17.30 5.51
C LYS A 188 15.27 -16.17 6.53
N LYS A 189 14.45 -15.13 6.39
CA LYS A 189 14.38 -14.03 7.35
C LYS A 189 13.47 -14.43 8.50
N LYS A 190 13.82 -13.95 9.70
CA LYS A 190 12.97 -14.10 10.88
C LYS A 190 11.63 -13.43 10.60
N LEU A 191 10.54 -14.16 10.82
CA LEU A 191 9.19 -13.63 10.76
C LEU A 191 8.88 -12.95 12.09
N GLU A 192 8.64 -11.66 12.05
CA GLU A 192 8.21 -10.89 13.23
C GLU A 192 6.71 -11.05 13.43
N PHE A 193 6.27 -11.25 14.68
CA PHE A 193 4.84 -11.42 15.03
C PHE A 193 3.96 -10.33 14.43
N LEU A 194 4.41 -9.08 14.54
CA LEU A 194 3.72 -7.92 13.98
C LEU A 194 3.40 -8.10 12.49
N HIS A 195 4.35 -8.62 11.70
CA HIS A 195 4.18 -8.71 10.26
C HIS A 195 3.15 -9.77 9.88
N TYR A 196 3.34 -11.02 10.30
CA TYR A 196 2.43 -12.08 9.87
C TYR A 196 1.04 -11.96 10.49
N PHE A 197 0.94 -11.44 11.73
CA PHE A 197 -0.35 -11.15 12.37
C PHE A 197 -1.08 -10.00 11.67
N HIS A 198 -0.38 -8.92 11.30
CA HIS A 198 -0.97 -7.82 10.55
C HIS A 198 -1.49 -8.29 9.19
N HIS A 199 -0.68 -9.00 8.39
CA HIS A 199 -1.08 -9.45 7.07
C HIS A 199 -2.29 -10.40 7.10
N SER A 200 -2.31 -11.39 8.02
CA SER A 200 -3.45 -12.31 8.13
C SER A 200 -4.71 -11.58 8.61
N MET A 201 -4.60 -10.76 9.66
CA MET A 201 -5.76 -10.15 10.27
C MET A 201 -6.30 -8.95 9.48
N THR A 202 -5.49 -8.27 8.67
CA THR A 202 -5.95 -7.17 7.80
C THR A 202 -6.83 -7.70 6.67
N MET A 203 -6.53 -8.90 6.15
CA MET A 203 -7.41 -9.59 5.20
C MET A 203 -8.75 -9.93 5.85
N VAL A 204 -8.74 -10.51 7.06
CA VAL A 204 -9.97 -10.80 7.82
C VAL A 204 -10.76 -9.51 8.13
N LEU A 205 -10.06 -8.44 8.52
CA LEU A 205 -10.65 -7.12 8.72
C LEU A 205 -11.40 -6.67 7.49
N CYS A 206 -10.75 -6.69 6.33
CA CYS A 206 -11.36 -6.23 5.10
C CYS A 206 -12.65 -7.02 4.78
N TYR A 207 -12.64 -8.34 4.95
CA TYR A 207 -13.84 -9.18 4.81
C TYR A 207 -14.98 -8.75 5.75
N THR A 208 -14.70 -8.60 7.05
CA THR A 208 -15.72 -8.23 8.03
C THR A 208 -16.33 -6.85 7.78
N GLN A 209 -15.52 -5.88 7.34
CA GLN A 209 -15.99 -4.52 7.07
C GLN A 209 -16.78 -4.43 5.77
N LEU A 210 -16.39 -5.22 4.75
CA LEU A 210 -17.09 -5.30 3.48
C LEU A 210 -18.49 -5.91 3.66
N GLY A 211 -18.59 -7.00 4.43
CA GLY A 211 -19.88 -7.58 4.81
C GLY A 211 -20.73 -6.65 5.68
N GLY A 212 -20.08 -5.78 6.46
CA GLY A 212 -20.76 -4.77 7.29
C GLY A 212 -21.14 -3.47 6.56
N LYS A 213 -20.74 -3.30 5.28
CA LYS A 213 -20.96 -2.08 4.49
C LYS A 213 -20.63 -0.80 5.26
N THR A 214 -19.40 -0.71 5.75
CA THR A 214 -19.01 0.28 6.76
C THR A 214 -18.38 1.52 6.10
N PRO A 215 -19.08 2.66 5.94
CA PRO A 215 -18.57 3.78 5.14
C PRO A 215 -17.27 4.38 5.69
N VAL A 216 -17.14 4.49 7.01
CA VAL A 216 -15.93 4.98 7.73
C VAL A 216 -14.62 4.31 7.27
N SER A 217 -14.70 3.10 6.73
CA SER A 217 -13.53 2.32 6.31
C SER A 217 -12.70 2.96 5.19
N TRP A 218 -13.23 3.92 4.43
CA TRP A 218 -12.43 4.65 3.44
C TRP A 218 -11.29 5.43 4.09
N VAL A 219 -11.44 5.89 5.35
CA VAL A 219 -10.39 6.62 6.07
C VAL A 219 -9.18 5.72 6.36
N PRO A 220 -9.32 4.58 7.09
CA PRO A 220 -8.21 3.64 7.27
C PRO A 220 -7.61 3.14 5.95
N ILE A 221 -8.42 2.90 4.93
CA ILE A 221 -7.94 2.39 3.64
C ILE A 221 -7.07 3.44 2.93
N THR A 222 -7.54 4.67 2.80
CA THR A 222 -6.77 5.71 2.08
C THR A 222 -5.46 6.04 2.80
N LEU A 223 -5.47 6.09 4.14
CA LEU A 223 -4.24 6.29 4.91
C LEU A 223 -3.30 5.07 4.80
N ASN A 224 -3.83 3.84 4.84
CA ASN A 224 -3.04 2.63 4.63
C ASN A 224 -2.42 2.59 3.23
N LEU A 225 -3.19 2.87 2.19
CA LEU A 225 -2.71 2.89 0.80
C LEU A 225 -1.62 3.95 0.62
N THR A 226 -1.78 5.13 1.24
CA THR A 226 -0.75 6.18 1.24
C THR A 226 0.55 5.67 1.83
N VAL A 227 0.49 5.04 3.01
CA VAL A 227 1.66 4.44 3.65
C VAL A 227 2.24 3.30 2.81
N HIS A 228 1.40 2.48 2.18
CA HIS A 228 1.81 1.35 1.34
C HIS A 228 2.55 1.82 0.08
N VAL A 229 2.13 2.92 -0.55
CA VAL A 229 2.88 3.55 -1.65
C VAL A 229 4.32 3.85 -1.21
N PHE A 230 4.51 4.53 -0.08
CA PHE A 230 5.86 4.85 0.40
C PHE A 230 6.63 3.61 0.88
N MET A 231 5.95 2.66 1.52
CA MET A 231 6.57 1.45 2.06
C MET A 231 7.08 0.52 0.94
N TYR A 232 6.24 0.22 -0.05
CA TYR A 232 6.62 -0.66 -1.14
C TYR A 232 7.66 -0.01 -2.06
N TYR A 233 7.56 1.31 -2.28
CA TYR A 233 8.62 2.06 -2.95
C TYR A 233 9.96 1.96 -2.20
N TYR A 234 9.93 2.12 -0.87
CA TYR A 234 11.11 1.94 -0.03
C TYR A 234 11.72 0.54 -0.17
N TYR A 235 10.90 -0.52 -0.16
CA TYR A 235 11.38 -1.90 -0.32
C TYR A 235 11.93 -2.20 -1.72
N PHE A 236 11.29 -1.69 -2.77
CA PHE A 236 11.83 -1.75 -4.13
C PHE A 236 13.20 -1.07 -4.22
N ARG A 237 13.33 0.16 -3.72
CA ARG A 237 14.58 0.91 -3.79
C ARG A 237 15.69 0.26 -2.96
N THR A 238 15.39 -0.19 -1.75
CA THR A 238 16.38 -0.85 -0.89
C THR A 238 16.82 -2.21 -1.42
N SER A 239 15.92 -2.97 -2.06
CA SER A 239 16.31 -4.21 -2.75
C SER A 239 17.15 -3.97 -4.00
N SER A 240 17.10 -2.76 -4.58
CA SER A 240 17.97 -2.31 -5.66
C SER A 240 19.32 -1.74 -5.18
N GLY A 241 19.64 -1.89 -3.89
CA GLY A 241 20.91 -1.46 -3.30
C GLY A 241 20.94 -0.02 -2.78
N ALA A 242 19.83 0.72 -2.87
CA ALA A 242 19.78 2.10 -2.36
C ALA A 242 19.80 2.12 -0.82
N LYS A 243 20.64 2.98 -0.24
CA LYS A 243 20.65 3.26 1.20
C LYS A 243 19.74 4.45 1.48
N ILE A 244 18.58 4.18 2.09
CA ILE A 244 17.57 5.21 2.39
C ILE A 244 17.60 5.56 3.87
N TRP A 245 17.78 6.85 4.17
CA TRP A 245 17.89 7.36 5.55
C TRP A 245 16.54 7.54 6.25
N TRP A 246 15.44 7.71 5.50
CA TRP A 246 14.13 8.02 6.04
C TRP A 246 13.28 6.80 6.47
N LYS A 247 13.90 5.62 6.63
CA LYS A 247 13.21 4.41 7.15
C LYS A 247 12.43 4.67 8.44
N LYS A 248 13.00 5.48 9.34
CA LYS A 248 12.36 5.82 10.62
C LYS A 248 11.07 6.62 10.40
N HIS A 249 11.06 7.55 9.46
CA HIS A 249 9.88 8.35 9.13
C HIS A 249 8.76 7.47 8.58
N LEU A 250 9.07 6.41 7.83
CA LEU A 250 8.08 5.43 7.39
C LEU A 250 7.37 4.76 8.57
N THR A 251 8.11 4.31 9.59
CA THR A 251 7.51 3.74 10.80
C THR A 251 6.69 4.79 11.58
N THR A 252 7.13 6.05 11.59
CA THR A 252 6.36 7.14 12.20
C THR A 252 5.05 7.40 11.43
N MET A 253 5.06 7.39 10.10
CA MET A 253 3.85 7.52 9.27
C MET A 253 2.85 6.39 9.56
N GLN A 254 3.32 5.14 9.70
CA GLN A 254 2.48 4.00 10.10
C GLN A 254 1.80 4.22 11.45
N ILE A 255 2.53 4.73 12.45
CA ILE A 255 1.97 5.00 13.78
C ILE A 255 0.95 6.15 13.71
N VAL A 256 1.29 7.24 13.00
CA VAL A 256 0.39 8.39 12.83
C VAL A 256 -0.90 7.99 12.13
N GLN A 257 -0.82 7.15 11.10
CA GLN A 257 -1.98 6.54 10.46
C GLN A 257 -2.89 5.89 11.52
N PHE A 258 -2.38 4.93 12.29
CA PHE A 258 -3.23 4.20 13.25
C PHE A 258 -3.84 5.10 14.33
N VAL A 259 -3.13 6.17 14.72
CA VAL A 259 -3.70 7.17 15.65
C VAL A 259 -4.88 7.89 15.02
N ILE A 260 -4.76 8.34 13.77
CA ILE A 260 -5.85 9.01 13.04
C ILE A 260 -7.03 8.04 12.85
N ASP A 261 -6.75 6.81 12.41
CA ASP A 261 -7.76 5.77 12.21
C ASP A 261 -8.55 5.54 13.50
N LEU A 262 -7.85 5.40 14.64
CA LEU A 262 -8.48 5.18 15.94
C LEU A 262 -9.35 6.36 16.35
N VAL A 263 -8.88 7.61 16.20
CA VAL A 263 -9.68 8.80 16.51
C VAL A 263 -11.01 8.78 15.76
N VAL A 264 -10.99 8.48 14.46
CA VAL A 264 -12.19 8.47 13.63
C VAL A 264 -13.12 7.31 13.98
N ILE A 265 -12.62 6.09 14.13
CA ILE A 265 -13.49 4.94 14.42
C ILE A 265 -14.06 4.99 15.85
N TYR A 266 -13.29 5.46 16.84
CA TYR A 266 -13.81 5.67 18.20
C TYR A 266 -14.87 6.77 18.21
N PHE A 267 -14.71 7.83 17.42
CA PHE A 267 -15.73 8.86 17.27
C PHE A 267 -17.03 8.30 16.67
N CYS A 268 -16.95 7.50 15.59
CA CYS A 268 -18.12 6.85 14.99
C CYS A 268 -18.79 5.88 15.97
N GLY A 269 -18.01 5.05 16.66
CA GLY A 269 -18.51 4.10 17.65
C GLY A 269 -19.17 4.80 18.84
N TYR A 270 -18.53 5.84 19.39
CA TYR A 270 -19.10 6.66 20.46
C TYR A 270 -20.42 7.30 20.04
N THR A 271 -20.45 7.93 18.87
CA THR A 271 -21.63 8.63 18.35
C THR A 271 -22.80 7.66 18.16
N TYR A 272 -22.57 6.48 17.57
CA TYR A 272 -23.57 5.42 17.44
C TYR A 272 -24.08 4.94 18.81
N LEU A 273 -23.19 4.65 19.76
CA LEU A 273 -23.57 4.17 21.09
C LEU A 273 -24.37 5.23 21.87
N ALA A 274 -23.94 6.49 21.81
CA ALA A 274 -24.64 7.60 22.45
C ALA A 274 -26.03 7.81 21.83
N TYR A 275 -26.14 7.83 20.50
CA TYR A 275 -27.44 7.96 19.83
C TYR A 275 -28.41 6.81 20.16
N THR A 276 -27.92 5.56 20.16
CA THR A 276 -28.76 4.36 20.30
C THR A 276 -29.11 4.04 21.76
N HIS A 277 -28.17 4.21 22.70
CA HIS A 277 -28.33 3.74 24.08
C HIS A 277 -28.35 4.86 25.13
N TYR A 278 -27.79 6.04 24.83
CA TYR A 278 -27.66 7.14 25.78
C TYR A 278 -28.03 8.48 25.15
N PRO A 279 -29.30 8.68 24.71
CA PRO A 279 -29.69 9.85 23.92
C PRO A 279 -29.52 11.19 24.64
N SER A 280 -29.31 11.17 25.96
CA SER A 280 -28.97 12.34 26.77
C SER A 280 -27.51 12.81 26.59
N PHE A 281 -26.65 12.01 25.97
CA PHE A 281 -25.25 12.33 25.75
C PHE A 281 -25.07 13.03 24.40
N PRO A 282 -24.10 13.96 24.28
CA PRO A 282 -23.84 14.66 23.02
C PRO A 282 -23.42 13.66 21.95
N ASN A 283 -24.14 13.66 20.83
CA ASN A 283 -23.90 12.79 19.70
C ASN A 283 -24.17 13.54 18.39
N MET A 284 -23.63 13.02 17.28
CA MET A 284 -23.78 13.62 15.95
C MET A 284 -24.75 12.83 15.06
N GLY A 285 -25.58 11.94 15.63
CA GLY A 285 -26.50 11.06 14.90
C GLY A 285 -26.08 9.59 14.94
N THR A 286 -26.59 8.80 13.99
CA THR A 286 -26.24 7.37 13.86
C THR A 286 -25.15 7.16 12.81
N CYS A 287 -24.50 6.00 12.84
CA CYS A 287 -23.49 5.59 11.87
C CYS A 287 -23.80 4.20 11.30
N THR A 288 -23.66 4.05 9.99
CA THR A 288 -23.90 2.82 9.27
C THR A 288 -22.76 1.82 9.47
N GLY A 289 -23.12 0.58 9.73
CA GLY A 289 -22.20 -0.53 9.95
C GLY A 289 -22.81 -1.55 10.90
N THR A 290 -22.24 -2.75 10.98
CA THR A 290 -22.64 -3.72 12.01
C THR A 290 -21.80 -3.55 13.27
N GLU A 291 -22.39 -3.77 14.43
CA GLU A 291 -21.68 -3.71 15.72
C GLU A 291 -20.51 -4.69 15.79
N VAL A 292 -20.65 -5.85 15.15
CA VAL A 292 -19.60 -6.86 15.04
C VAL A 292 -18.42 -6.32 14.24
N SER A 293 -18.67 -5.75 13.05
CA SER A 293 -17.64 -5.14 12.21
C SER A 293 -16.95 -3.98 12.94
N ALA A 294 -17.73 -3.10 13.59
CA ALA A 294 -17.20 -1.95 14.31
C ALA A 294 -16.32 -2.37 15.51
N THR A 295 -16.81 -3.31 16.33
CA THR A 295 -16.08 -3.80 17.51
C THR A 295 -14.81 -4.53 17.11
N PHE A 296 -14.89 -5.42 16.12
CA PHE A 296 -13.74 -6.15 15.61
C PHE A 296 -12.69 -5.22 15.00
N GLY A 297 -13.12 -4.26 14.17
CA GLY A 297 -12.24 -3.27 13.56
C GLY A 297 -11.54 -2.40 14.59
N THR A 298 -12.29 -1.89 15.58
CA THR A 298 -11.74 -1.06 16.66
C THR A 298 -10.72 -1.83 17.50
N ALA A 299 -11.05 -3.06 17.92
CA ALA A 299 -10.14 -3.88 18.70
C ALA A 299 -8.86 -4.22 17.94
N LEU A 300 -8.97 -4.56 16.65
CA LEU A 300 -7.83 -4.94 15.84
C LEU A 300 -6.91 -3.75 15.54
N LEU A 301 -7.45 -2.60 15.13
CA LEU A 301 -6.64 -1.39 14.90
C LEU A 301 -5.95 -0.91 16.18
N THR A 302 -6.63 -1.03 17.33
CA THR A 302 -6.03 -0.76 18.64
C THR A 302 -4.82 -1.67 18.87
N SER A 303 -4.96 -2.97 18.61
CA SER A 303 -3.86 -3.93 18.75
C SER A 303 -2.68 -3.59 17.83
N TYR A 304 -2.94 -3.13 16.59
CA TYR A 304 -1.90 -2.72 15.66
C TYR A 304 -1.12 -1.52 16.17
N LEU A 305 -1.78 -0.48 16.67
CA LEU A 305 -1.10 0.68 17.24
C LEU A 305 -0.11 0.25 18.35
N PHE A 306 -0.55 -0.60 19.27
CA PHE A 306 0.33 -1.11 20.34
C PHE A 306 1.52 -1.89 19.78
N LEU A 307 1.30 -2.76 18.80
CA LEU A 307 2.36 -3.54 18.15
C LEU A 307 3.38 -2.62 17.44
N PHE A 308 2.93 -1.61 16.71
CA PHE A 308 3.80 -0.66 16.01
C PHE A 308 4.59 0.23 16.97
N ILE A 309 3.97 0.70 18.06
CA ILE A 309 4.68 1.43 19.13
C ILE A 309 5.76 0.53 19.74
N ASN A 310 5.42 -0.73 20.07
CA ASN A 310 6.39 -1.67 20.62
C ASN A 310 7.55 -1.91 19.63
N PHE A 311 7.25 -2.17 18.36
CA PHE A 311 8.25 -2.32 17.30
C PHE A 311 9.17 -1.10 17.20
N TYR A 312 8.62 0.11 17.25
CA TYR A 312 9.39 1.36 17.20
C TYR A 312 10.34 1.48 18.41
N ARG A 313 9.85 1.20 19.62
CA ARG A 313 10.66 1.21 20.84
C ARG A 313 11.81 0.21 20.78
N LEU A 314 11.53 -1.02 20.34
CA LEU A 314 12.53 -2.08 20.22
C LEU A 314 13.56 -1.78 19.13
N THR A 315 13.12 -1.19 18.01
CA THR A 315 13.99 -0.98 16.84
C THR A 315 14.84 0.27 16.96
N TYR A 316 14.28 1.39 17.44
CA TYR A 316 14.95 2.69 17.40
C TYR A 316 15.44 3.15 18.77
N ASN A 317 14.63 2.99 19.83
CA ASN A 317 15.01 3.49 21.15
C ASN A 317 16.03 2.59 21.83
N LYS A 318 15.83 1.25 21.81
CA LYS A 318 16.82 0.31 22.38
C LYS A 318 18.15 0.37 21.64
N LYS A 319 18.16 0.51 20.31
CA LYS A 319 19.40 0.67 19.53
C LYS A 319 20.12 1.97 19.86
N LYS A 320 19.39 3.09 20.00
CA LYS A 320 19.96 4.37 20.42
C LYS A 320 20.58 4.27 21.83
N ALA A 321 19.88 3.65 22.77
CA ALA A 321 20.38 3.45 24.14
C ALA A 321 21.65 2.57 24.17
N ALA A 322 21.67 1.46 23.42
CA ALA A 322 22.85 0.59 23.31
C ALA A 322 24.05 1.32 22.68
N ALA A 323 23.83 2.11 21.63
CA ALA A 323 24.88 2.91 21.00
C ALA A 323 25.43 3.99 21.95
N ALA A 324 24.56 4.67 22.71
CA ALA A 324 24.96 5.64 23.71
C ALA A 324 25.77 4.99 24.85
N ALA A 325 25.33 3.81 25.33
CA ALA A 325 26.05 3.06 26.36
C ALA A 325 27.43 2.59 25.86
N ALA A 326 27.52 2.10 24.62
CA ALA A 326 28.79 1.71 24.01
C ALA A 326 29.74 2.90 23.84
N ALA A 327 29.22 4.07 23.42
CA ALA A 327 30.01 5.30 23.30
C ALA A 327 30.48 5.80 24.67
N ALA A 328 29.63 5.76 25.70
CA ALA A 328 30.00 6.13 27.06
C ALA A 328 31.06 5.17 27.64
N ALA A 329 30.93 3.86 27.40
CA ALA A 329 31.92 2.87 27.81
C ALA A 329 33.27 3.08 27.11
N ALA A 330 33.26 3.36 25.80
CA ALA A 330 34.46 3.66 25.03
C ALA A 330 35.16 4.95 25.52
N ALA A 331 34.39 6.00 25.82
CA ALA A 331 34.91 7.24 26.39
C ALA A 331 35.52 7.04 27.78
N ALA A 332 34.86 6.25 28.64
CA ALA A 332 35.37 5.91 29.97
C ALA A 332 36.64 5.06 29.93
N ALA A 333 36.77 4.15 28.97
CA ALA A 333 37.99 3.36 28.76
C ALA A 333 39.17 4.25 28.34
N LEU A 334 38.93 5.21 27.43
CA LEU A 334 39.93 6.18 26.98
C LEU A 334 40.44 7.07 28.13
N GLN A 335 39.55 7.51 29.03
CA GLN A 335 39.91 8.32 30.20
C GLN A 335 40.72 7.56 31.25
N ARG A 336 40.59 6.23 31.32
CA ARG A 336 41.36 5.39 32.26
C ARG A 336 42.75 5.01 31.74
N GLY A 337 43.18 5.56 30.61
CA GLY A 337 44.47 5.20 29.98
C GLY A 337 44.54 3.76 29.48
N GLN A 338 43.40 3.07 29.40
CA GLN A 338 43.31 1.73 28.83
C GLN A 338 43.14 1.90 27.31
N ALA A 339 44.21 1.67 26.55
CA ALA A 339 44.13 1.65 25.09
C ALA A 339 43.04 0.64 24.67
N PRO A 340 42.17 0.98 23.70
CA PRO A 340 41.17 0.05 23.23
C PRO A 340 41.90 -1.16 22.63
N HIS A 341 41.83 -2.31 23.31
CA HIS A 341 42.26 -3.57 22.71
C HIS A 341 41.53 -3.70 21.38
N SER A 342 42.32 -3.70 20.31
CA SER A 342 41.86 -3.72 18.94
C SER A 342 40.78 -4.77 18.74
N ALA A 343 39.60 -4.34 18.34
CA ALA A 343 38.59 -5.21 17.75
C ALA A 343 39.09 -5.72 16.40
N LYS A 344 40.00 -6.71 16.44
CA LYS A 344 40.36 -7.55 15.30
C LYS A 344 40.16 -9.00 15.74
N ALA A 345 39.45 -9.72 14.88
CA ALA A 345 39.17 -11.16 14.92
C ALA A 345 38.05 -11.63 15.87
N ILE A 346 36.81 -11.64 15.35
CA ILE A 346 36.02 -12.88 15.23
C ILE A 346 35.34 -12.86 13.84
N LYS A 347 36.08 -13.35 12.84
CA LYS A 347 35.50 -14.13 11.73
C LYS A 347 35.49 -15.59 12.22
N GLN A 348 34.50 -16.37 11.77
CA GLN A 348 34.22 -17.79 12.08
C GLN A 348 33.43 -17.94 13.40
N HIS A 349 32.23 -18.53 13.46
CA HIS A 349 31.53 -19.50 12.60
C HIS A 349 30.08 -19.11 12.30
#